data_AF-A0A0M3AK46-F1
#
_entry.id   AF-A0A0M3AK46-F1
#
_cell.length_a   1.000
_cell.length_b   1.000
_cell.length_c   1.000
_cell.angle_alpha   90.00
_cell.angle_beta   90.00
_cell.angle_gamma   90.00
#
_symmetry.space_group_name_H-M   'P 1'
#
loop_
_entity.id
_entity.type
_entity.pdbx_description
1 polymer ?
#
loop_
_entity_poly.entity_id
_entity_poly.type
_entity_poly.pdbx_seq_one_letter_code
_entity_poly.pdbx_strand_id
1 'polypeptide(L)'
;MSAGQLPTFLDLSARSTKPRRTGITHILDKGSTLAAVEAMLPSATRYVDIWKLGFGTSYVDPMAAAKIALLKTAGIKTCVGGTLLEIAWLRERTEGFFAFAAEMGFDCVEVSDGATDMPRRDKLALIERANALGFEVLSEVGSKDPSKRLSSVEWVSQLEADAQAGAHWIVIEGRESGTVGLYDETGKVRNEVLHAIARNQFSDKLIFEAPQRAQQAFLIREYGPEVNLGNILIDDVISLETLRLGLRADTMQLLAADERGGARLVHA
;
A
#
# COMPACT_ATOMS: atom_id res chain seq x y z
N MET A 1 -15.60 -8.01 28.46
CA MET A 1 -14.90 -8.49 27.25
C MET A 1 -13.42 -8.59 27.59
N SER A 2 -12.72 -9.66 27.20
CA SER A 2 -11.27 -9.73 27.39
C SER A 2 -10.57 -8.74 26.46
N ALA A 3 -9.32 -8.35 26.79
CA ALA A 3 -8.52 -7.49 25.93
C ALA A 3 -8.37 -8.14 24.53
N GLY A 4 -8.76 -7.41 23.47
CA GLY A 4 -8.64 -7.88 22.08
C GLY A 4 -9.85 -8.61 21.49
N GLN A 5 -10.91 -8.87 22.28
CA GLN A 5 -12.20 -9.33 21.74
C GLN A 5 -13.00 -8.15 21.17
N LEU A 6 -13.42 -8.30 19.90
CA LEU A 6 -14.31 -7.35 19.25
C LEU A 6 -15.78 -7.69 19.57
N PRO A 7 -16.69 -6.70 19.60
CA PRO A 7 -18.12 -6.96 19.74
C PRO A 7 -18.67 -7.77 18.55
N THR A 8 -19.70 -8.59 18.80
CA THR A 8 -20.30 -9.49 17.80
C THR A 8 -21.82 -9.29 17.65
N PHE A 9 -22.32 -8.11 18.00
CA PHE A 9 -23.75 -7.81 17.92
C PHE A 9 -24.21 -7.34 16.52
N LEU A 10 -23.27 -7.16 15.59
CA LEU A 10 -23.51 -6.81 14.19
C LEU A 10 -22.99 -7.93 13.28
N ASP A 11 -23.75 -8.24 12.24
CA ASP A 11 -23.27 -9.02 11.11
C ASP A 11 -22.49 -8.08 10.17
N LEU A 12 -21.19 -8.32 10.04
CA LEU A 12 -20.27 -7.46 9.29
C LEU A 12 -19.65 -8.22 8.12
N SER A 13 -19.20 -7.46 7.12
CA SER A 13 -18.43 -7.98 5.99
C SER A 13 -17.28 -8.87 6.46
N ALA A 14 -17.15 -10.05 5.84
CA ALA A 14 -16.03 -10.94 6.09
C ALA A 14 -14.70 -10.24 5.76
N ARG A 15 -13.70 -10.46 6.61
CA ARG A 15 -12.33 -9.95 6.45
C ARG A 15 -11.33 -11.09 6.52
N SER A 16 -10.34 -11.08 5.64
CA SER A 16 -9.22 -12.03 5.73
C SER A 16 -8.42 -11.82 7.01
N THR A 17 -7.92 -12.92 7.58
CA THR A 17 -7.00 -12.90 8.73
C THR A 17 -5.55 -12.89 8.27
N LYS A 18 -4.65 -12.44 9.15
CA LYS A 18 -3.20 -12.51 8.89
C LYS A 18 -2.68 -13.97 8.87
N PRO A 19 -1.64 -14.28 8.06
CA PRO A 19 -1.04 -13.43 7.04
C PRO A 19 -1.97 -13.26 5.82
N ARG A 20 -2.25 -12.02 5.43
CA ARG A 20 -3.19 -11.71 4.37
C ARG A 20 -2.54 -11.85 3.00
N ARG A 21 -3.35 -12.28 2.02
CA ARG A 21 -3.03 -12.30 0.58
C ARG A 21 -3.89 -11.33 -0.23
N THR A 22 -4.90 -10.74 0.40
CA THR A 22 -5.79 -9.72 -0.14
C THR A 22 -6.33 -8.90 1.03
N GLY A 23 -6.91 -7.74 0.78
CA GLY A 23 -7.36 -6.81 1.81
C GLY A 23 -6.18 -6.25 2.60
N ILE A 24 -5.03 -6.08 1.93
CA ILE A 24 -3.78 -5.57 2.47
C ILE A 24 -3.96 -4.11 2.90
N THR A 25 -3.43 -3.79 4.07
CA THR A 25 -3.19 -2.41 4.52
C THR A 25 -1.69 -2.14 4.52
N HIS A 26 -1.27 -1.28 3.60
CA HIS A 26 0.11 -0.83 3.43
C HIS A 26 0.25 0.62 3.93
N ILE A 27 1.01 0.80 5.02
CA ILE A 27 1.19 2.07 5.73
C ILE A 27 2.30 2.89 5.10
N LEU A 28 2.09 4.21 5.03
CA LEU A 28 3.16 5.18 4.79
C LEU A 28 3.55 5.87 6.10
N ASP A 29 4.76 5.58 6.59
CA ASP A 29 5.37 6.27 7.72
C ASP A 29 6.39 7.30 7.23
N LYS A 30 6.14 8.57 7.55
CA LYS A 30 6.92 9.72 7.10
C LYS A 30 7.91 10.23 8.16
N GLY A 31 8.09 9.50 9.26
CA GLY A 31 8.96 9.91 10.37
C GLY A 31 8.30 9.86 11.74
N SER A 32 7.40 8.91 11.96
CA SER A 32 6.84 8.64 13.27
C SER A 32 7.95 8.29 14.27
N THR A 33 7.78 8.72 15.53
CA THR A 33 8.72 8.36 16.60
C THR A 33 8.51 6.91 16.99
N LEU A 34 9.56 6.28 17.55
CA LEU A 34 9.44 4.91 18.08
C LEU A 34 8.29 4.80 19.09
N ALA A 35 8.18 5.74 20.03
CA ALA A 35 7.12 5.76 21.04
C ALA A 35 5.71 5.85 20.43
N ALA A 36 5.53 6.58 19.33
CA ALA A 36 4.25 6.65 18.64
C ALA A 36 3.87 5.29 18.02
N VAL A 37 4.85 4.60 17.39
CA VAL A 37 4.63 3.25 16.85
C VAL A 37 4.29 2.27 17.98
N GLU A 38 5.05 2.28 19.08
CA GLU A 38 4.81 1.43 20.25
C GLU A 38 3.40 1.61 20.84
N ALA A 39 2.97 2.87 21.02
CA ALA A 39 1.66 3.19 21.58
C ALA A 39 0.51 2.74 20.67
N MET A 40 0.73 2.73 19.35
CA MET A 40 -0.30 2.45 18.36
C MET A 40 -0.52 0.93 18.17
N LEU A 41 0.54 0.13 18.21
CA LEU A 41 0.50 -1.30 17.88
C LEU A 41 -0.58 -2.12 18.59
N PRO A 42 -0.86 -1.98 19.90
CA PRO A 42 -1.89 -2.76 20.57
C PRO A 42 -3.28 -2.66 19.91
N SER A 43 -3.58 -1.51 19.29
CA SER A 43 -4.87 -1.25 18.66
C SER A 43 -4.90 -1.64 17.17
N ALA A 44 -3.77 -1.54 16.46
CA ALA A 44 -3.78 -1.64 15.01
C ALA A 44 -3.06 -2.86 14.42
N THR A 45 -2.29 -3.61 15.21
CA THR A 45 -1.48 -4.73 14.69
C THR A 45 -2.31 -5.74 13.89
N ARG A 46 -3.57 -5.95 14.24
CA ARG A 46 -4.50 -6.84 13.51
C ARG A 46 -4.82 -6.35 12.09
N TYR A 47 -4.72 -5.05 11.82
CA TYR A 47 -5.22 -4.40 10.60
C TYR A 47 -4.13 -3.89 9.65
N VAL A 48 -2.85 -3.90 10.07
CA VAL A 48 -1.71 -3.46 9.27
C VAL A 48 -0.91 -4.64 8.75
N ASP A 49 -0.60 -4.71 7.46
CA ASP A 49 0.15 -5.86 6.89
C ASP A 49 1.58 -5.48 6.51
N ILE A 50 1.76 -4.31 5.90
CA ILE A 50 3.05 -3.80 5.42
C ILE A 50 3.26 -2.37 5.93
N TRP A 51 4.45 -2.06 6.41
CA TRP A 51 4.84 -0.74 6.92
C TRP A 51 6.00 -0.17 6.11
N LYS A 52 5.72 0.82 5.26
CA LYS A 52 6.74 1.51 4.48
C LYS A 52 7.32 2.68 5.26
N LEU A 53 8.63 2.66 5.50
CA LEU A 53 9.38 3.84 5.90
C LEU A 53 9.59 4.67 4.64
N GLY A 54 8.78 5.73 4.51
CA GLY A 54 8.61 6.48 3.28
C GLY A 54 9.90 7.10 2.77
N PHE A 55 10.02 7.16 1.44
CA PHE A 55 11.11 7.81 0.72
C PHE A 55 12.50 7.48 1.33
N GLY A 56 13.25 8.47 1.79
CA GLY A 56 14.56 8.30 2.44
C GLY A 56 14.56 8.42 3.97
N THR A 57 13.40 8.30 4.64
CA THR A 57 13.32 8.49 6.11
C THR A 57 14.23 7.55 6.87
N SER A 58 14.31 6.27 6.48
CA SER A 58 15.15 5.27 7.13
C SER A 58 16.65 5.57 7.07
N TYR A 59 17.09 6.41 6.12
CA TYR A 59 18.48 6.82 5.99
C TYR A 59 18.87 7.92 6.99
N VAL A 60 17.90 8.69 7.50
CA VAL A 60 18.15 9.84 8.39
C VAL A 60 17.61 9.64 9.81
N ASP A 61 16.67 8.71 10.00
CA ASP A 61 16.07 8.42 11.30
C ASP A 61 16.96 7.46 12.12
N PRO A 62 17.60 7.94 13.21
CA PRO A 62 18.47 7.11 14.03
C PRO A 62 17.72 5.98 14.77
N MET A 63 16.39 6.07 14.86
CA MET A 63 15.53 5.07 15.48
C MET A 63 14.92 4.09 14.48
N ALA A 64 15.26 4.18 13.18
CA ALA A 64 14.69 3.33 12.14
C ALA A 64 14.89 1.84 12.44
N ALA A 65 16.09 1.41 12.87
CA ALA A 65 16.37 0.01 13.19
C ALA A 65 15.50 -0.51 14.34
N ALA A 66 15.32 0.30 15.39
CA ALA A 66 14.45 -0.05 16.52
C ALA A 66 12.98 -0.16 16.10
N LYS A 67 12.50 0.76 15.25
CA LYS A 67 11.14 0.68 14.68
C LYS A 67 10.95 -0.58 13.84
N ILE A 68 11.92 -0.91 12.99
CA ILE A 68 11.85 -2.11 12.15
C ILE A 68 11.77 -3.36 13.03
N ALA A 69 12.65 -3.49 14.03
CA ALA A 69 12.62 -4.62 14.95
C ALA A 69 11.26 -4.74 15.66
N LEU A 70 10.72 -3.64 16.18
CA LEU A 70 9.42 -3.59 16.83
C LEU A 70 8.29 -4.07 15.90
N LEU A 71 8.21 -3.51 14.68
CA LEU A 71 7.18 -3.88 13.70
C LEU A 71 7.26 -5.37 13.32
N LYS A 72 8.46 -5.91 13.17
CA LYS A 72 8.67 -7.35 12.90
C LYS A 72 8.19 -8.22 14.05
N THR A 73 8.46 -7.84 15.31
CA THR A 73 7.93 -8.59 16.47
C THR A 73 6.40 -8.57 16.53
N ALA A 74 5.76 -7.53 15.98
CA ALA A 74 4.32 -7.45 15.83
C ALA A 74 3.76 -8.21 14.61
N GLY A 75 4.60 -8.89 13.83
CA GLY A 75 4.17 -9.59 12.61
C GLY A 75 3.70 -8.64 11.51
N ILE A 76 4.35 -7.49 11.38
CA ILE A 76 4.14 -6.52 10.29
C ILE A 76 5.42 -6.51 9.44
N LYS A 77 5.27 -6.71 8.13
CA LYS A 77 6.41 -6.63 7.20
C LYS A 77 6.87 -5.19 7.06
N THR A 78 8.18 -4.96 7.04
CA THR A 78 8.73 -3.62 6.82
C THR A 78 9.23 -3.44 5.39
N CYS A 79 8.97 -2.28 4.82
CA CYS A 79 9.37 -1.92 3.46
C CYS A 79 10.20 -0.62 3.48
N VAL A 80 11.31 -0.60 2.74
CA VAL A 80 12.07 0.62 2.48
C VAL A 80 11.49 1.35 1.27
N GLY A 81 11.30 2.67 1.37
CA GLY A 81 10.69 3.47 0.31
C GLY A 81 11.50 3.53 -0.99
N GLY A 82 10.81 3.48 -2.12
CA GLY A 82 11.42 3.34 -3.45
C GLY A 82 12.26 4.54 -3.87
N THR A 83 11.88 5.75 -3.43
CA THR A 83 12.67 6.96 -3.69
C THR A 83 14.12 6.84 -3.18
N LEU A 84 14.37 6.12 -2.08
CA LEU A 84 15.74 5.90 -1.60
C LEU A 84 16.54 4.98 -2.54
N LEU A 85 15.89 3.96 -3.11
CA LEU A 85 16.50 3.10 -4.13
C LEU A 85 16.75 3.89 -5.42
N GLU A 86 15.82 4.75 -5.85
CA GLU A 86 16.02 5.64 -6.99
C GLU A 86 17.24 6.56 -6.80
N ILE A 87 17.40 7.13 -5.60
CA ILE A 87 18.59 7.93 -5.25
C ILE A 87 19.87 7.07 -5.30
N ALA A 88 19.82 5.84 -4.78
CA ALA A 88 20.96 4.94 -4.81
C ALA A 88 21.32 4.54 -6.25
N TRP A 89 20.33 4.30 -7.11
CA TRP A 89 20.53 4.04 -8.54
C TRP A 89 21.17 5.24 -9.26
N LEU A 90 20.64 6.45 -9.05
CA LEU A 90 21.18 7.69 -9.63
C LEU A 90 22.65 7.94 -9.24
N ARG A 91 23.09 7.42 -8.09
CA ARG A 91 24.46 7.56 -7.59
C ARG A 91 25.34 6.34 -7.83
N GLU A 92 24.84 5.33 -8.55
CA GLU A 92 25.54 4.06 -8.80
C GLU A 92 25.90 3.31 -7.49
N ARG A 93 25.00 3.35 -6.50
CA ARG A 93 25.15 2.77 -5.15
C ARG A 93 24.07 1.75 -4.78
N THR A 94 23.43 1.12 -5.75
CA THR A 94 22.34 0.15 -5.53
C THR A 94 22.73 -1.02 -4.64
N GLU A 95 23.94 -1.57 -4.80
CA GLU A 95 24.44 -2.64 -3.92
C GLU A 95 24.63 -2.17 -2.47
N GLY A 96 25.04 -0.91 -2.27
CA GLY A 96 25.11 -0.31 -0.94
C GLY A 96 23.73 -0.14 -0.30
N PHE A 97 22.72 0.20 -1.11
CA PHE A 97 21.32 0.24 -0.65
C PHE A 97 20.83 -1.14 -0.23
N PHE A 98 21.09 -2.18 -1.01
CA PHE A 98 20.65 -3.53 -0.65
C PHE A 98 21.36 -4.07 0.60
N ALA A 99 22.65 -3.79 0.75
CA ALA A 99 23.39 -4.10 1.97
C ALA A 99 22.78 -3.41 3.19
N PHE A 100 22.48 -2.11 3.07
CA PHE A 100 21.77 -1.34 4.11
C PHE A 100 20.40 -1.93 4.43
N ALA A 101 19.58 -2.25 3.41
CA ALA A 101 18.24 -2.79 3.62
C ALA A 101 18.28 -4.14 4.36
N ALA A 102 19.26 -5.00 4.00
CA ALA A 102 19.48 -6.28 4.66
C ALA A 102 19.97 -6.11 6.10
N GLU A 103 20.94 -5.22 6.35
CA GLU A 103 21.49 -4.94 7.69
C GLU A 103 20.41 -4.38 8.64
N MET A 104 19.56 -3.49 8.14
CA MET A 104 18.43 -2.94 8.89
C MET A 104 17.32 -3.97 9.14
N GLY A 105 17.36 -5.11 8.42
CA GLY A 105 16.40 -6.19 8.55
C GLY A 105 15.06 -5.92 7.88
N PHE A 106 15.01 -5.15 6.79
CA PHE A 106 13.78 -5.00 6.01
C PHE A 106 13.33 -6.33 5.41
N ASP A 107 12.02 -6.58 5.37
CA ASP A 107 11.44 -7.75 4.68
C ASP A 107 11.20 -7.46 3.19
N CYS A 108 10.89 -6.21 2.89
CA CYS A 108 10.48 -5.75 1.58
C CYS A 108 11.34 -4.58 1.09
N VAL A 109 11.47 -4.49 -0.23
CA VAL A 109 12.04 -3.32 -0.93
C VAL A 109 11.01 -2.81 -1.92
N GLU A 110 10.78 -1.51 -1.93
CA GLU A 110 10.03 -0.86 -2.99
C GLU A 110 10.96 -0.50 -4.16
N VAL A 111 10.56 -0.85 -5.38
CA VAL A 111 11.29 -0.53 -6.62
C VAL A 111 10.42 0.39 -7.47
N SER A 112 10.82 1.65 -7.57
CA SER A 112 10.11 2.71 -8.31
C SER A 112 11.02 3.39 -9.33
N ASP A 113 10.41 4.08 -10.29
CA ASP A 113 11.07 4.90 -11.32
C ASP A 113 10.35 6.25 -11.49
N GLY A 114 9.63 6.69 -10.45
CA GLY A 114 8.76 7.86 -10.55
C GLY A 114 9.48 9.21 -10.45
N ALA A 115 10.66 9.26 -9.82
CA ALA A 115 11.42 10.49 -9.53
C ALA A 115 12.72 10.61 -10.36
N THR A 116 13.04 9.61 -11.18
CA THR A 116 14.25 9.54 -12.00
C THR A 116 13.89 9.10 -13.42
N ASP A 117 14.77 9.35 -14.39
CA ASP A 117 14.61 8.82 -15.75
C ASP A 117 15.21 7.39 -15.86
N MET A 118 14.99 6.56 -14.84
CA MET A 118 15.50 5.19 -14.79
C MET A 118 14.97 4.39 -15.99
N PRO A 119 15.83 3.82 -16.84
CA PRO A 119 15.39 2.99 -17.94
C PRO A 119 14.62 1.77 -17.43
N ARG A 120 13.56 1.38 -18.13
CA ARG A 120 12.73 0.24 -17.70
C ARG A 120 13.51 -1.05 -17.47
N ARG A 121 14.49 -1.33 -18.35
CA ARG A 121 15.38 -2.49 -18.21
C ARG A 121 16.09 -2.50 -16.85
N ASP A 122 16.54 -1.34 -16.39
CA ASP A 122 17.28 -1.21 -15.14
C ASP A 122 16.35 -1.41 -13.95
N LYS A 123 15.11 -0.89 -14.01
CA LYS A 123 14.07 -1.18 -13.00
C LYS A 123 13.80 -2.69 -12.89
N LEU A 124 13.58 -3.37 -14.01
CA LEU A 124 13.33 -4.82 -14.02
C LEU A 124 14.52 -5.60 -13.44
N ALA A 125 15.76 -5.20 -13.77
CA ALA A 125 16.96 -5.78 -13.19
C ALA A 125 17.06 -5.56 -11.68
N LEU A 126 16.59 -4.42 -11.16
CA LEU A 126 16.53 -4.17 -9.71
C LEU A 126 15.48 -5.05 -9.02
N ILE A 127 14.33 -5.30 -9.65
CA ILE A 127 13.32 -6.25 -9.15
C ILE A 127 13.93 -7.65 -9.03
N GLU A 128 14.56 -8.14 -10.11
CA GLU A 128 15.22 -9.45 -10.12
C GLU A 128 16.35 -9.54 -9.09
N ARG A 129 17.16 -8.48 -8.97
CA ARG A 129 18.25 -8.40 -8.00
C ARG A 129 17.75 -8.44 -6.55
N ALA A 130 16.72 -7.68 -6.23
CA ALA A 130 16.12 -7.65 -4.89
C ALA A 130 15.53 -9.03 -4.53
N ASN A 131 14.82 -9.67 -5.47
CA ASN A 131 14.32 -11.04 -5.32
C ASN A 131 15.46 -12.04 -5.06
N ALA A 132 16.56 -11.96 -5.82
CA ALA A 132 17.72 -12.83 -5.64
C ALA A 132 18.42 -12.66 -4.27
N LEU A 133 18.23 -11.50 -3.62
CA LEU A 133 18.72 -11.23 -2.27
C LEU A 133 17.72 -11.63 -1.17
N GLY A 134 16.54 -12.13 -1.54
CA GLY A 134 15.53 -12.64 -0.61
C GLY A 134 14.51 -11.61 -0.14
N PHE A 135 14.46 -10.41 -0.73
CA PHE A 135 13.42 -9.43 -0.42
C PHE A 135 12.12 -9.74 -1.17
N GLU A 136 10.99 -9.43 -0.54
CA GLU A 136 9.74 -9.28 -1.29
C GLU A 136 9.70 -7.91 -1.96
N VAL A 137 9.52 -7.89 -3.28
CA VAL A 137 9.51 -6.64 -4.04
C VAL A 137 8.11 -6.05 -4.15
N LEU A 138 7.96 -4.78 -3.77
CA LEU A 138 6.82 -3.94 -4.12
C LEU A 138 7.26 -3.07 -5.31
N SER A 139 6.82 -3.37 -6.52
CA SER A 139 7.08 -2.44 -7.65
C SER A 139 6.07 -1.31 -7.63
N GLU A 140 6.48 -0.08 -7.89
CA GLU A 140 5.57 1.07 -8.03
C GLU A 140 5.44 1.42 -9.51
N VAL A 141 4.23 1.41 -10.06
CA VAL A 141 3.95 1.86 -11.42
C VAL A 141 3.30 3.23 -11.35
N GLY A 142 3.74 4.15 -12.21
CA GLY A 142 3.21 5.50 -12.31
C GLY A 142 4.31 6.55 -12.47
N SER A 143 3.91 7.81 -12.56
CA SER A 143 4.82 8.95 -12.66
C SER A 143 4.55 9.92 -11.53
N LYS A 144 5.61 10.40 -10.86
CA LYS A 144 5.52 11.46 -9.85
C LYS A 144 5.44 12.85 -10.48
N ASP A 145 5.69 12.95 -11.78
CA ASP A 145 5.57 14.18 -12.59
C ASP A 145 4.13 14.34 -13.09
N PRO A 146 3.39 15.38 -12.66
CA PRO A 146 2.01 15.64 -13.08
C PRO A 146 1.85 15.88 -14.59
N SER A 147 2.93 16.26 -15.28
CA SER A 147 2.93 16.48 -16.73
C SER A 147 3.06 15.20 -17.54
N LYS A 148 3.63 14.14 -16.95
CA LYS A 148 3.80 12.82 -17.58
C LYS A 148 2.62 11.93 -17.20
N ARG A 149 1.55 11.96 -18.01
CA ARG A 149 0.38 11.07 -17.84
C ARG A 149 0.52 9.83 -18.70
N LEU A 150 0.74 8.68 -18.05
CA LEU A 150 0.68 7.38 -18.73
C LEU A 150 -0.76 7.06 -19.17
N SER A 151 -0.86 6.49 -20.36
CA SER A 151 -2.09 5.88 -20.91
C SER A 151 -2.40 4.56 -20.20
N SER A 152 -3.65 4.10 -20.27
CA SER A 152 -4.06 2.81 -19.68
C SER A 152 -3.27 1.62 -20.25
N VAL A 153 -2.90 1.68 -21.54
CA VAL A 153 -2.08 0.64 -22.19
C VAL A 153 -0.67 0.61 -21.61
N GLU A 154 -0.05 1.77 -21.39
CA GLU A 154 1.28 1.86 -20.76
C GLU A 154 1.25 1.35 -19.33
N TRP A 155 0.23 1.72 -18.54
CA TRP A 155 0.03 1.18 -17.19
C TRP A 155 -0.03 -0.34 -17.17
N VAL A 156 -0.86 -0.93 -18.03
CA VAL A 156 -1.01 -2.39 -18.14
C VAL A 156 0.29 -3.05 -18.59
N SER A 157 0.95 -2.53 -19.62
CA SER A 157 2.23 -3.07 -20.10
C SER A 157 3.30 -3.05 -19.00
N GLN A 158 3.39 -1.93 -18.27
CA GLN A 158 4.34 -1.80 -17.17
C GLN A 158 4.02 -2.75 -16.02
N LEU A 159 2.78 -2.79 -15.54
CA LEU A 159 2.44 -3.67 -14.42
C LEU A 159 2.71 -5.15 -14.77
N GLU A 160 2.41 -5.57 -16.00
CA GLU A 160 2.69 -6.94 -16.46
C GLU A 160 4.18 -7.25 -16.49
N ALA A 161 5.00 -6.31 -17.00
CA ALA A 161 6.45 -6.48 -17.01
C ALA A 161 7.03 -6.60 -15.58
N ASP A 162 6.54 -5.78 -14.65
CA ASP A 162 6.99 -5.83 -13.25
C ASP A 162 6.55 -7.13 -12.56
N ALA A 163 5.31 -7.59 -12.84
CA ALA A 163 4.81 -8.87 -12.37
C ALA A 163 5.67 -10.04 -12.87
N GLN A 164 6.06 -10.02 -14.15
CA GLN A 164 6.86 -11.05 -14.80
C GLN A 164 8.31 -11.06 -14.31
N ALA A 165 8.89 -9.90 -13.98
CA ALA A 165 10.19 -9.80 -13.32
C ALA A 165 10.17 -10.29 -11.86
N GLY A 166 8.99 -10.60 -11.32
CA GLY A 166 8.81 -11.20 -10.01
C GLY A 166 8.42 -10.22 -8.91
N ALA A 167 7.83 -9.06 -9.25
CA ALA A 167 7.21 -8.22 -8.23
C ALA A 167 6.14 -9.01 -7.45
N HIS A 168 6.25 -8.98 -6.11
CA HIS A 168 5.30 -9.63 -5.23
C HIS A 168 3.99 -8.83 -5.18
N TRP A 169 4.12 -7.51 -5.01
CA TRP A 169 3.03 -6.56 -5.11
C TRP A 169 3.35 -5.48 -6.14
N ILE A 170 2.29 -4.88 -6.69
CA ILE A 170 2.39 -3.74 -7.61
C ILE A 170 1.60 -2.58 -7.03
N VAL A 171 2.32 -1.59 -6.54
CA VAL A 171 1.78 -0.33 -6.04
C VAL A 171 1.37 0.54 -7.23
N ILE A 172 0.12 0.97 -7.22
CA ILE A 172 -0.44 1.90 -8.20
C ILE A 172 -0.33 3.31 -7.63
N GLU A 173 0.58 4.10 -8.21
CA GLU A 173 0.98 5.42 -7.71
C GLU A 173 -0.21 6.40 -7.62
N GLY A 174 -0.35 6.99 -6.44
CA GLY A 174 -1.20 8.15 -6.16
C GLY A 174 -0.44 9.30 -5.49
N ARG A 175 0.82 9.07 -5.08
CA ARG A 175 1.61 9.88 -4.13
C ARG A 175 0.94 10.00 -2.76
N GLU A 176 1.65 10.64 -1.84
CA GLU A 176 1.10 11.07 -0.55
C GLU A 176 -0.11 12.00 -0.70
N SER A 177 -0.13 12.85 -1.72
CA SER A 177 -1.22 13.80 -1.93
C SER A 177 -2.49 13.14 -2.48
N GLY A 178 -2.38 12.02 -3.19
CA GLY A 178 -3.51 11.41 -3.89
C GLY A 178 -4.03 12.28 -5.04
N THR A 179 -3.17 13.04 -5.72
CA THR A 179 -3.57 14.01 -6.77
C THR A 179 -2.78 13.86 -8.07
N VAL A 180 -2.13 12.71 -8.25
CA VAL A 180 -1.39 12.35 -9.46
C VAL A 180 -1.56 10.87 -9.78
N GLY A 181 -0.99 10.41 -10.90
CA GLY A 181 -0.96 9.00 -11.27
C GLY A 181 -2.36 8.46 -11.58
N LEU A 182 -2.90 7.64 -10.68
CA LEU A 182 -4.27 7.13 -10.73
C LEU A 182 -5.33 8.24 -10.52
N TYR A 183 -4.95 9.33 -9.85
CA TYR A 183 -5.84 10.43 -9.54
C TYR A 183 -5.58 11.64 -10.44
N ASP A 184 -6.62 12.44 -10.68
CA ASP A 184 -6.49 13.76 -11.27
C ASP A 184 -6.09 14.82 -10.22
N GLU A 185 -5.88 16.06 -10.68
CA GLU A 185 -5.50 17.19 -9.82
C GLU A 185 -6.50 17.52 -8.70
N THR A 186 -7.74 17.03 -8.79
CA THR A 186 -8.79 17.19 -7.77
C THR A 186 -8.87 16.00 -6.81
N GLY A 187 -8.03 14.98 -7.02
CA GLY A 187 -8.01 13.73 -6.25
C GLY A 187 -9.08 12.72 -6.68
N LYS A 188 -9.75 12.94 -7.82
CA LYS A 188 -10.73 12.02 -8.37
C LYS A 188 -10.02 10.94 -9.19
N VAL A 189 -10.53 9.72 -9.10
CA VAL A 189 -9.95 8.55 -9.78
C VAL A 189 -10.15 8.63 -11.29
N ARG A 190 -9.10 8.30 -12.03
CA ARG A 190 -9.12 8.08 -13.49
C ARG A 190 -9.67 6.70 -13.81
N ASN A 191 -11.00 6.61 -13.91
CA ASN A 191 -11.71 5.35 -14.09
C ASN A 191 -11.24 4.54 -15.31
N GLU A 192 -10.81 5.20 -16.40
CA GLU A 192 -10.30 4.46 -17.57
C GLU A 192 -9.02 3.68 -17.25
N VAL A 193 -8.13 4.24 -16.43
CA VAL A 193 -6.89 3.57 -15.99
C VAL A 193 -7.23 2.49 -14.98
N LEU A 194 -8.03 2.84 -13.96
CA LEU A 194 -8.43 1.93 -12.89
C LEU A 194 -9.06 0.64 -13.44
N HIS A 195 -10.04 0.77 -14.34
CA HIS A 195 -10.72 -0.39 -14.91
C HIS A 195 -9.81 -1.23 -15.82
N ALA A 196 -8.85 -0.59 -16.51
CA ALA A 196 -7.92 -1.30 -17.36
C ALA A 196 -6.96 -2.17 -16.53
N ILE A 197 -6.36 -1.61 -15.48
CA ILE A 197 -5.42 -2.35 -14.61
C ILE A 197 -6.13 -3.41 -13.76
N ALA A 198 -7.35 -3.14 -13.28
CA ALA A 198 -8.11 -4.08 -12.45
C ALA A 198 -8.59 -5.33 -13.21
N ARG A 199 -8.65 -5.29 -14.55
CA ARG A 199 -9.01 -6.45 -15.39
C ARG A 199 -7.82 -7.34 -15.76
N ASN A 200 -6.62 -6.97 -15.34
CA ASN A 200 -5.41 -7.74 -15.61
C ASN A 200 -5.40 -9.07 -14.82
N GLN A 201 -4.71 -10.08 -15.36
CA GLN A 201 -4.44 -11.35 -14.67
C GLN A 201 -3.66 -11.20 -13.35
N PHE A 202 -2.93 -10.10 -13.15
CA PHE A 202 -2.19 -9.78 -11.92
C PHE A 202 -2.95 -8.84 -10.98
N SER A 203 -4.27 -8.69 -11.15
CA SER A 203 -5.09 -7.77 -10.37
C SER A 203 -5.07 -8.05 -8.86
N ASP A 204 -4.86 -9.30 -8.45
CA ASP A 204 -4.72 -9.73 -7.06
C ASP A 204 -3.47 -9.18 -6.37
N LYS A 205 -2.44 -8.81 -7.14
CA LYS A 205 -1.18 -8.21 -6.66
C LYS A 205 -1.22 -6.69 -6.55
N LEU A 206 -2.28 -6.03 -7.03
CA LEU A 206 -2.32 -4.57 -7.04
C LEU A 206 -2.53 -4.04 -5.63
N ILE A 207 -1.80 -2.99 -5.26
CA ILE A 207 -2.02 -2.17 -4.07
C ILE A 207 -2.31 -0.74 -4.55
N PHE A 208 -3.52 -0.24 -4.33
CA PHE A 208 -3.87 1.11 -4.75
C PHE A 208 -3.50 2.11 -3.65
N GLU A 209 -2.61 3.07 -3.93
CA GLU A 209 -2.34 4.14 -2.96
C GLU A 209 -3.59 4.99 -2.75
N ALA A 210 -4.08 5.08 -1.51
CA ALA A 210 -5.31 5.79 -1.17
C ALA A 210 -5.12 6.59 0.13
N PRO A 211 -4.27 7.63 0.13
CA PRO A 211 -3.98 8.41 1.34
C PRO A 211 -5.20 9.17 1.86
N GLN A 212 -6.20 9.48 1.02
CA GLN A 212 -7.39 10.20 1.44
C GLN A 212 -8.58 9.27 1.70
N ARG A 213 -9.37 9.58 2.74
CA ARG A 213 -10.60 8.83 3.08
C ARG A 213 -11.53 8.64 1.88
N ALA A 214 -11.75 9.66 1.08
CA ALA A 214 -12.67 9.59 -0.07
C ALA A 214 -12.21 8.54 -1.10
N GLN A 215 -10.89 8.39 -1.27
CA GLN A 215 -10.28 7.40 -2.16
C GLN A 215 -10.41 6.00 -1.59
N GLN A 216 -10.13 5.84 -0.29
CA GLN A 216 -10.31 4.57 0.43
C GLN A 216 -11.75 4.08 0.30
N ALA A 217 -12.73 4.95 0.60
CA ALA A 217 -14.14 4.63 0.51
C ALA A 217 -14.56 4.31 -0.93
N PHE A 218 -14.09 5.07 -1.92
CA PHE A 218 -14.36 4.79 -3.33
C PHE A 218 -13.86 3.40 -3.75
N LEU A 219 -12.61 3.06 -3.46
CA LEU A 219 -12.02 1.78 -3.85
C LEU A 219 -12.68 0.60 -3.11
N ILE A 220 -13.08 0.78 -1.84
CA ILE A 220 -13.82 -0.22 -1.08
C ILE A 220 -15.22 -0.44 -1.67
N ARG A 221 -15.89 0.61 -2.14
CA ARG A 221 -17.20 0.47 -2.81
C ARG A 221 -17.07 -0.25 -4.15
N GLU A 222 -16.03 0.07 -4.91
CA GLU A 222 -15.83 -0.47 -6.26
C GLU A 222 -15.35 -1.93 -6.24
N TYR A 223 -14.40 -2.26 -5.37
CA TYR A 223 -13.72 -3.56 -5.36
C TYR A 223 -13.98 -4.39 -4.10
N GLY A 224 -14.82 -3.90 -3.20
CA GLY A 224 -15.17 -4.57 -1.96
C GLY A 224 -14.16 -4.35 -0.82
N PRO A 225 -14.48 -4.88 0.37
CA PRO A 225 -13.73 -4.64 1.60
C PRO A 225 -12.33 -5.29 1.63
N GLU A 226 -12.06 -6.20 0.69
CA GLU A 226 -10.78 -6.90 0.53
C GLU A 226 -9.87 -6.26 -0.53
N VAL A 227 -10.16 -5.04 -1.00
CA VAL A 227 -9.23 -4.30 -1.88
C VAL A 227 -7.93 -3.96 -1.13
N ASN A 228 -6.77 -4.15 -1.76
CA ASN A 228 -5.48 -3.79 -1.17
C ASN A 228 -5.24 -2.28 -1.28
N LEU A 229 -4.91 -1.64 -0.17
CA LEU A 229 -4.74 -0.19 -0.10
C LEU A 229 -3.39 0.19 0.49
N GLY A 230 -2.72 1.13 -0.17
CA GLY A 230 -1.41 1.66 0.18
C GLY A 230 -1.44 3.13 0.59
N ASN A 231 -0.32 3.63 1.08
CA ASN A 231 -0.19 4.98 1.63
C ASN A 231 -1.23 5.34 2.70
N ILE A 232 -1.68 4.34 3.46
CA ILE A 232 -2.57 4.58 4.59
C ILE A 232 -1.76 5.26 5.69
N LEU A 233 -2.27 6.37 6.21
CA LEU A 233 -1.64 7.08 7.32
C LEU A 233 -1.81 6.27 8.61
N ILE A 234 -0.84 6.39 9.51
CA ILE A 234 -0.82 5.66 10.79
C ILE A 234 -2.10 5.94 11.59
N ASP A 235 -2.56 7.19 11.60
CA ASP A 235 -3.76 7.60 12.34
C ASP A 235 -5.07 7.14 11.68
N ASP A 236 -5.02 6.70 10.41
CA ASP A 236 -6.18 6.26 9.65
C ASP A 236 -6.41 4.75 9.70
N VAL A 237 -5.58 3.96 10.38
CA VAL A 237 -5.72 2.49 10.33
C VAL A 237 -7.07 1.99 10.85
N ILE A 238 -7.51 2.48 12.01
CA ILE A 238 -8.82 2.13 12.57
C ILE A 238 -9.94 2.73 11.70
N SER A 239 -9.74 3.96 11.23
CA SER A 239 -10.60 4.67 10.29
C SER A 239 -10.88 3.83 9.04
N LEU A 240 -9.84 3.20 8.49
CA LEU A 240 -9.91 2.36 7.31
C LEU A 240 -10.63 1.04 7.58
N GLU A 241 -10.32 0.36 8.69
CA GLU A 241 -10.99 -0.89 8.99
C GLU A 241 -12.50 -0.68 9.22
N THR A 242 -12.91 0.46 9.81
CA THR A 242 -14.34 0.80 9.89
C THR A 242 -14.98 1.01 8.51
N LEU A 243 -14.25 1.58 7.54
CA LEU A 243 -14.72 1.64 6.14
C LEU A 243 -14.88 0.24 5.55
N ARG A 244 -13.91 -0.66 5.74
CA ARG A 244 -13.96 -2.04 5.23
C ARG A 244 -15.13 -2.83 5.82
N LEU A 245 -15.46 -2.59 7.09
CA LEU A 245 -16.56 -3.27 7.78
C LEU A 245 -17.94 -2.64 7.55
N GLY A 246 -18.04 -1.53 6.79
CA GLY A 246 -19.30 -0.79 6.63
C GLY A 246 -19.75 -0.04 7.88
N LEU A 247 -18.86 0.13 8.88
CA LEU A 247 -19.12 0.80 10.16
C LEU A 247 -18.96 2.32 10.07
N ARG A 248 -18.91 2.88 8.86
CA ARG A 248 -18.80 4.31 8.60
C ARG A 248 -19.75 4.69 7.46
N ALA A 249 -20.33 5.89 7.55
CA ALA A 249 -21.33 6.40 6.61
C ALA A 249 -20.97 6.14 5.13
N ASP A 250 -19.71 6.38 4.74
CA ASP A 250 -19.23 6.28 3.36
C ASP A 250 -19.37 4.85 2.76
N THR A 251 -19.50 3.82 3.59
CA THR A 251 -19.55 2.39 3.17
C THR A 251 -20.68 1.59 3.82
N MET A 252 -21.67 2.22 4.46
CA MET A 252 -22.79 1.52 5.13
C MET A 252 -23.60 0.62 4.20
N GLN A 253 -23.67 0.93 2.91
CA GLN A 253 -24.35 0.11 1.91
C GLN A 253 -23.75 -1.30 1.78
N LEU A 254 -22.52 -1.54 2.27
CA LEU A 254 -21.97 -2.89 2.38
C LEU A 254 -22.81 -3.78 3.32
N LEU A 255 -23.46 -3.19 4.33
CA LEU A 255 -24.35 -3.89 5.26
C LEU A 255 -25.74 -4.15 4.66
N ALA A 256 -26.17 -3.32 3.72
CA ALA A 256 -27.50 -3.44 3.09
C ALA A 256 -27.59 -4.58 2.07
N ALA A 257 -26.45 -5.05 1.54
CA ALA A 257 -26.40 -6.11 0.55
C ALA A 257 -26.74 -7.51 1.13
N ASP A 258 -26.79 -7.66 2.46
CA ASP A 258 -27.00 -8.95 3.15
C ASP A 258 -28.43 -9.12 3.72
N GLU A 259 -29.29 -8.10 3.65
CA GLU A 259 -30.63 -8.16 4.25
C GLU A 259 -31.68 -8.79 3.32
N ARG A 260 -31.95 -10.08 3.57
CA ARG A 260 -33.20 -10.74 3.18
C ARG A 260 -34.38 -10.16 3.98
N GLY A 261 -34.90 -9.01 3.56
CA GLY A 261 -36.21 -8.53 4.01
C GLY A 261 -36.31 -7.04 4.30
N GLY A 262 -36.72 -6.28 3.29
CA GLY A 262 -37.17 -4.88 3.42
C GLY A 262 -36.03 -3.89 3.51
N ALA A 263 -35.63 -3.32 2.37
CA ALA A 263 -34.56 -2.33 2.28
C ALA A 263 -34.82 -1.13 3.20
N ARG A 264 -34.08 -1.05 4.31
CA ARG A 264 -33.94 0.19 5.09
C ARG A 264 -33.10 1.16 4.25
N LEU A 265 -33.58 2.39 4.09
CA LEU A 265 -32.93 3.39 3.24
C LEU A 265 -31.57 3.79 3.85
N VAL A 266 -30.50 3.55 3.09
CA VAL A 266 -29.16 4.11 3.36
C VAL A 266 -29.06 5.43 2.58
N HIS A 267 -28.87 6.53 3.30
CA HIS A 267 -28.52 7.83 2.71
C HIS A 267 -26.99 7.96 2.77
N ALA A 268 -26.30 7.54 1.70
CA ALA A 268 -24.87 7.71 1.54
C ALA A 268 -24.55 9.02 0.80
#